data_AF-A0A3S1H778-F1
#
_entry.id   AF-A0A3S1H778-F1
#
_cell.length_a   1.000
_cell.length_b   1.000
_cell.length_c   1.000
_cell.angle_alpha   90.00
_cell.angle_beta   90.00
_cell.angle_gamma   90.00
#
_symmetry.space_group_name_H-M   'P 1'
#
loop_
_entity.id
_entity.type
_entity.pdbx_description
1 polymer ?
#
loop_
_entity_poly.entity_id
_entity_poly.type
_entity_poly.pdbx_seq_one_letter_code
_entity_poly.pdbx_strand_id
1 'polypeptide(L)'
;VLGVWVGRPDAGAVPGLSGYVSAAPILFEGFVRSGLAPVPLPGQPAGVTRPRRDDLPVTLERFGSGADGLVQATPTEPAPTIIFPPDGARVDLGTTAARASPLVLKLQGGRAPFRWLANGKPLVGIDRRRSATWQPDGAGYSTLTVIDAVGRAASVKVFVE
;
A
#
# COMPACT_ATOMS: atom_id res chain seq x y z
N VAL A 1 4.08 38.42 24.35
CA VAL A 1 4.30 36.96 24.26
C VAL A 1 3.23 36.29 25.11
N LEU A 2 2.53 35.28 24.59
CA LEU A 2 1.52 34.50 25.33
C LEU A 2 2.04 33.06 25.47
N GLY A 3 2.01 32.52 26.68
CA GLY A 3 2.29 31.11 26.94
C GLY A 3 1.10 30.49 27.65
N VAL A 4 0.68 29.31 27.21
CA VAL A 4 -0.43 28.57 27.82
C VAL A 4 0.07 27.18 28.19
N TRP A 5 -0.20 26.78 29.42
CA TRP A 5 0.06 25.44 29.93
C TRP A 5 -1.23 24.89 30.53
N VAL A 6 -1.49 23.61 30.27
CA VAL A 6 -2.67 22.88 30.76
C VAL A 6 -2.19 21.56 31.32
N GLY A 7 -2.49 21.28 32.58
CA GLY A 7 -2.07 20.06 33.25
C GLY A 7 -2.38 20.09 34.73
N ARG A 8 -1.84 19.12 35.47
CA ARG A 8 -1.98 19.07 36.93
C ARG A 8 -0.96 20.00 37.59
N PRO A 9 -1.34 20.75 38.64
CA PRO A 9 -0.45 21.70 39.31
C PRO A 9 0.78 21.04 39.96
N ASP A 10 0.76 19.72 40.16
CA ASP A 10 1.87 18.93 40.67
C ASP A 10 2.77 18.33 39.56
N ALA A 11 2.57 18.76 38.30
CA ALA A 11 3.26 18.26 37.11
C ALA A 11 3.07 16.75 36.84
N GLY A 12 2.06 16.11 37.46
CA GLY A 12 1.72 14.72 37.16
C GLY A 12 1.21 14.53 35.73
N ALA A 13 1.52 13.39 35.12
CA ALA A 13 1.04 13.04 33.78
C ALA A 13 -0.49 12.91 33.76
N VAL A 14 -1.12 13.40 32.68
CA VAL A 14 -2.56 13.27 32.44
C VAL A 14 -2.77 12.62 31.07
N PRO A 15 -3.25 11.37 31.01
CA PRO A 15 -3.54 10.70 29.75
C PRO A 15 -4.52 11.51 28.90
N GLY A 16 -4.18 11.68 27.62
CA GLY A 16 -5.02 12.42 26.66
C GLY A 16 -4.82 13.94 26.65
N LEU A 17 -4.09 14.53 27.60
CA LEU A 17 -3.66 15.93 27.50
C LEU A 17 -2.35 16.05 26.72
N SER A 18 -2.33 16.95 25.74
CA SER A 18 -1.11 17.34 25.02
C SER A 18 -1.15 18.82 24.72
N GLY A 19 0.01 19.44 24.52
CA GLY A 19 0.09 20.87 24.21
C GLY A 19 -0.70 21.24 22.95
N TYR A 20 -0.64 20.40 21.90
CA TYR A 20 -1.36 20.63 20.66
C TYR A 20 -2.88 20.54 20.81
N VAL A 21 -3.39 19.53 21.52
CA VAL A 21 -4.85 19.32 21.64
C VAL A 21 -5.46 20.26 22.67
N SER A 22 -4.73 20.55 23.76
CA SER A 22 -5.31 21.21 24.94
C SER A 22 -4.89 22.67 25.08
N ALA A 23 -3.60 22.99 24.98
CA ALA A 23 -3.09 24.34 25.22
C ALA A 23 -3.18 25.24 23.96
N ALA A 24 -2.94 24.67 22.77
CA ALA A 24 -2.90 25.44 21.54
C ALA A 24 -4.24 26.14 21.19
N PRO A 25 -5.42 25.50 21.33
CA PRO A 25 -6.69 26.20 21.08
C PRO A 25 -6.89 27.44 21.95
N ILE A 26 -6.54 27.34 23.24
CA ILE A 26 -6.63 28.46 24.20
C ILE A 26 -5.64 29.57 23.82
N LEU A 27 -4.41 29.19 23.43
CA LEU A 27 -3.40 30.13 22.95
C LEU A 27 -3.92 30.91 21.73
N PHE A 28 -4.47 30.21 20.73
CA PHE A 28 -5.00 30.83 19.52
C PHE A 28 -6.19 31.75 19.83
N GLU A 29 -7.13 31.30 20.66
CA GLU A 29 -8.25 32.13 21.10
C GLU A 29 -7.75 33.38 21.86
N GLY A 30 -6.73 33.24 22.70
CA GLY A 30 -6.08 34.35 23.39
C GLY A 30 -5.53 35.39 22.40
N PHE A 31 -4.85 34.96 21.33
CA PHE A 31 -4.39 35.88 20.28
C PHE A 31 -5.54 36.54 19.52
N VAL A 32 -6.60 35.80 19.17
CA VAL A 32 -7.79 36.36 18.51
C VAL A 32 -8.45 37.44 19.38
N ARG A 33 -8.56 37.21 20.69
CA ARG A 33 -9.17 38.16 21.64
C ARG A 33 -8.23 39.31 22.04
N SER A 34 -6.92 39.14 21.88
CA SER A 34 -5.93 40.14 22.33
C SER A 34 -5.98 41.46 21.57
N GLY A 35 -6.60 41.50 20.38
CA GLY A 35 -6.61 42.68 19.51
C GLY A 35 -5.24 43.03 18.93
N LEU A 36 -4.23 42.18 19.11
CA LEU A 36 -2.92 42.35 18.48
C LEU A 36 -3.04 42.22 16.96
N ALA A 37 -2.47 43.18 16.24
CA ALA A 37 -2.42 43.11 14.79
C ALA A 37 -1.55 41.91 14.35
N PRO A 38 -2.02 41.10 13.37
CA PRO A 38 -1.21 40.02 12.84
C PRO A 38 0.04 40.59 12.17
N VAL A 39 1.21 40.07 12.55
CA VAL A 39 2.47 40.38 11.87
C VAL A 39 2.59 39.43 10.68
N PRO A 40 2.73 39.94 9.44
CA PRO A 40 2.96 39.09 8.28
C PRO A 40 4.20 38.21 8.48
N LEU A 41 4.12 36.96 8.03
CA LEU A 41 5.30 36.11 7.98
C LEU A 41 6.35 36.74 7.05
N PRO A 42 7.65 36.57 7.36
CA PRO A 42 8.70 36.95 6.43
C PRO A 42 8.46 36.35 5.05
N GLY A 43 8.86 37.08 4.01
CA GLY A 43 8.87 36.55 2.66
C GLY A 43 9.71 35.28 2.54
N GLN A 44 9.48 34.52 1.47
CA GLN A 44 10.26 33.31 1.21
C GLN A 44 11.77 33.63 1.12
N PRO A 45 12.64 32.76 1.66
CA PRO A 45 14.09 32.89 1.45
C PRO A 45 14.47 32.94 -0.03
N ALA A 46 15.61 33.57 -0.32
CA ALA A 46 16.18 33.56 -1.67
C ALA A 46 16.44 32.12 -2.14
N GLY A 47 16.12 31.81 -3.39
CA GLY A 47 16.34 30.48 -3.99
C GLY A 47 15.23 29.45 -3.73
N VAL A 48 14.16 29.80 -3.01
CA VAL A 48 12.99 28.90 -2.87
C VAL A 48 12.29 28.75 -4.21
N THR A 49 12.32 27.52 -4.74
CA THR A 49 11.67 27.16 -6.01
C THR A 49 10.30 26.55 -5.72
N ARG A 50 9.29 26.94 -6.50
CA ARG A 50 7.95 26.31 -6.49
C ARG A 50 7.72 25.63 -7.85
N PRO A 51 8.35 24.48 -8.09
CA PRO A 51 8.16 23.78 -9.36
C PRO A 51 6.70 23.39 -9.50
N ARG A 52 6.12 23.54 -10.70
CA ARG A 52 4.84 22.89 -11.00
C ARG A 52 5.08 21.40 -11.06
N ARG A 53 4.01 20.62 -10.89
CA ARG A 53 4.09 19.16 -10.96
C ARG A 53 4.77 18.70 -12.25
N ASP A 54 4.47 19.34 -13.37
CA ASP A 54 4.99 18.99 -14.69
C ASP A 54 6.45 19.45 -14.91
N ASP A 55 6.98 20.30 -14.02
CA ASP A 55 8.38 20.72 -14.01
C ASP A 55 9.25 19.78 -13.15
N LEU A 56 8.64 18.80 -12.47
CA LEU A 56 9.35 17.85 -11.61
C LEU A 56 9.86 16.66 -12.44
N PRO A 57 11.05 16.12 -12.13
CA PRO A 57 11.45 14.80 -12.62
C PRO A 57 10.41 13.75 -12.27
N VAL A 58 10.25 12.72 -13.11
CA VAL A 58 9.23 11.66 -12.96
C VAL A 58 9.23 10.98 -11.58
N THR A 59 10.37 10.91 -10.91
CA THR A 59 10.50 10.34 -9.56
C THR A 59 9.97 11.25 -8.45
N LEU A 60 9.71 12.53 -8.74
CA LEU A 60 9.23 13.57 -7.83
C LEU A 60 7.81 14.05 -8.18
N GLU A 61 7.27 13.71 -9.37
CA GLU A 61 5.91 14.05 -9.80
C GLU A 61 4.79 13.41 -8.94
N ARG A 62 5.11 12.35 -8.19
CA ARG A 62 4.12 11.56 -7.44
C ARG A 62 4.55 11.39 -5.99
N PHE A 63 3.92 12.18 -5.12
CA PHE A 63 4.01 12.05 -3.68
C PHE A 63 2.79 11.27 -3.15
N GLY A 64 3.01 10.22 -2.37
CA GLY A 64 1.97 9.49 -1.65
C GLY A 64 2.55 8.94 -0.35
N SER A 65 1.77 8.98 0.73
CA SER A 65 2.12 8.35 2.00
C SER A 65 1.57 6.93 2.04
N GLY A 66 2.43 5.96 2.33
CA GLY A 66 2.04 4.61 2.69
C GLY A 66 1.30 4.57 4.04
N ALA A 67 0.73 3.41 4.37
CA ALA A 67 0.07 3.19 5.67
C ALA A 67 1.03 3.33 6.87
N ASP A 68 2.33 3.29 6.61
CA ASP A 68 3.46 3.46 7.54
C ASP A 68 4.03 4.89 7.53
N GLY A 69 3.45 5.82 6.77
CA GLY A 69 3.93 7.20 6.66
C GLY A 69 5.19 7.38 5.80
N LEU A 70 5.69 6.32 5.16
CA LEU A 70 6.81 6.39 4.22
C LEU A 70 6.33 6.80 2.82
N VAL A 71 7.22 7.41 2.04
CA VAL A 71 6.91 7.81 0.65
C VAL A 71 6.65 6.55 -0.18
N GLN A 72 5.38 6.32 -0.52
CA GLN A 72 4.90 5.23 -1.37
C GLN A 72 4.18 5.87 -2.56
N ALA A 73 4.66 5.62 -3.77
CA ALA A 73 3.89 5.88 -4.98
C ALA A 73 2.64 4.99 -4.93
N THR A 74 1.52 5.49 -4.42
CA THR A 74 0.28 4.72 -4.34
C THR A 74 -0.16 4.37 -5.76
N PRO A 75 -0.19 3.07 -6.12
CA PRO A 75 -0.69 2.66 -7.41
C PRO A 75 -2.22 2.82 -7.39
N THR A 76 -2.81 3.26 -8.51
CA THR A 76 -4.27 3.38 -8.67
C THR A 76 -5.01 2.07 -8.40
N GLU A 77 -4.34 0.93 -8.56
CA GLU A 77 -4.86 -0.40 -8.28
C GLU A 77 -4.05 -1.08 -7.17
N PRO A 78 -4.68 -1.73 -6.18
CA PRO A 78 -3.97 -2.50 -5.15
C PRO A 78 -3.06 -3.57 -5.78
N ALA A 79 -2.07 -4.06 -5.03
CA ALA A 79 -1.20 -5.14 -5.48
C ALA A 79 -2.02 -6.37 -5.92
N PRO A 80 -1.55 -7.18 -6.87
CA PRO A 80 -2.25 -8.40 -7.22
C PRO A 80 -2.35 -9.31 -5.98
N THR A 81 -3.50 -9.92 -5.77
CA THR A 81 -3.73 -10.93 -4.73
C THR A 81 -4.36 -12.15 -5.37
N ILE A 82 -3.80 -13.33 -5.11
CA ILE A 82 -4.39 -14.60 -5.56
C ILE A 82 -5.55 -14.93 -4.63
N ILE A 83 -6.77 -14.96 -5.17
CA ILE A 83 -7.99 -15.27 -4.41
C ILE A 83 -8.38 -16.75 -4.54
N PHE A 84 -7.87 -17.43 -5.58
CA PHE A 84 -8.03 -18.86 -5.71
C PHE A 84 -6.87 -19.44 -6.54
N PRO A 85 -6.26 -20.55 -6.11
CA PRO A 85 -6.46 -21.18 -4.80
C PRO A 85 -5.92 -20.29 -3.65
N PRO A 86 -6.50 -20.34 -2.44
CA PRO A 86 -5.93 -19.66 -1.28
C PRO A 86 -4.61 -20.31 -0.85
N ASP A 87 -3.80 -19.56 -0.09
CA ASP A 87 -2.56 -20.10 0.46
C ASP A 87 -2.81 -21.28 1.39
N GLY A 88 -2.02 -22.35 1.23
CA GLY A 88 -2.18 -23.60 1.96
C GLY A 88 -3.29 -24.52 1.46
N ALA A 89 -3.97 -24.19 0.36
CA ALA A 89 -5.04 -25.03 -0.16
C ALA A 89 -4.55 -26.44 -0.54
N ARG A 90 -5.37 -27.45 -0.25
CA ARG A 90 -5.25 -28.80 -0.78
C ARG A 90 -6.28 -28.98 -1.89
N VAL A 91 -5.83 -29.40 -3.06
CA VAL A 91 -6.68 -29.49 -4.25
C VAL A 91 -6.57 -30.89 -4.83
N ASP A 92 -7.68 -31.62 -4.77
CA ASP A 92 -7.83 -32.91 -5.47
C ASP A 92 -8.12 -32.64 -6.95
N LEU A 93 -7.17 -33.02 -7.81
CA LEU A 93 -7.24 -32.93 -9.26
C LEU A 93 -7.21 -34.32 -9.90
N GLY A 94 -7.34 -35.39 -9.12
CA GLY A 94 -7.26 -36.76 -9.62
C GLY A 94 -5.88 -37.09 -10.18
N THR A 95 -4.81 -36.77 -9.44
CA THR A 95 -3.43 -36.98 -9.92
C THR A 95 -3.06 -38.46 -10.12
N THR A 96 -3.87 -39.38 -9.59
CA THR A 96 -3.77 -40.83 -9.79
C THR A 96 -4.29 -41.30 -11.16
N ALA A 97 -5.02 -40.45 -11.88
CA ALA A 97 -5.43 -40.71 -13.27
C ALA A 97 -4.29 -40.37 -14.26
N ALA A 98 -4.40 -40.85 -15.50
CA ALA A 98 -3.39 -40.62 -16.54
C ALA A 98 -3.08 -39.14 -16.82
N ARG A 99 -3.96 -38.22 -16.42
CA ARG A 99 -3.74 -36.76 -16.47
C ARG A 99 -4.57 -36.08 -15.37
N ALA A 100 -3.93 -35.24 -14.57
CA ALA A 100 -4.62 -34.42 -13.58
C ALA A 100 -5.61 -33.45 -14.25
N SER A 101 -6.66 -33.07 -13.54
CA SER A 101 -7.57 -32.01 -13.96
C SER A 101 -6.88 -30.65 -13.92
N PRO A 102 -7.18 -29.73 -14.84
CA PRO A 102 -6.62 -28.39 -14.81
C PRO A 102 -7.16 -27.57 -13.62
N LEU A 103 -6.29 -26.79 -13.00
CA LEU A 103 -6.63 -25.88 -11.89
C LEU A 103 -6.90 -24.48 -12.41
N VAL A 104 -8.09 -23.94 -12.10
CA VAL A 104 -8.40 -22.53 -12.32
C VAL A 104 -7.64 -21.66 -11.32
N LEU A 105 -7.09 -20.55 -11.80
CA LEU A 105 -6.41 -19.53 -11.00
C LEU A 105 -7.23 -18.25 -11.09
N LYS A 106 -7.41 -17.55 -9.97
CA LYS A 106 -8.13 -16.26 -9.91
C LYS A 106 -7.36 -15.27 -9.06
N LEU A 107 -7.34 -14.01 -9.51
CA LEU A 107 -6.71 -12.90 -8.80
C LEU A 107 -7.66 -11.72 -8.63
N GLN A 108 -7.33 -10.84 -7.69
CA GLN A 108 -7.92 -9.51 -7.50
C GLN A 108 -6.82 -8.46 -7.47
N GLY A 109 -7.17 -7.20 -7.77
CA GLY A 109 -6.18 -6.13 -7.90
C GLY A 109 -5.23 -6.32 -9.07
N GLY A 110 -4.07 -5.67 -8.98
CA GLY A 110 -2.99 -5.71 -9.96
C GLY A 110 -3.28 -5.00 -11.28
N ARG A 111 -2.21 -4.58 -11.96
CA ARG A 111 -2.30 -3.93 -13.28
C ARG A 111 -2.05 -4.94 -14.39
N ALA A 112 -3.01 -5.11 -15.29
CA ALA A 112 -2.82 -5.94 -16.48
C ALA A 112 -1.73 -5.36 -17.41
N PRO A 113 -1.01 -6.19 -18.17
CA PRO A 113 -1.14 -7.64 -18.23
C PRO A 113 -0.53 -8.40 -17.05
N PHE A 114 -0.99 -9.64 -16.84
CA PHE A 114 -0.55 -10.56 -15.81
C PHE A 114 0.28 -11.70 -16.39
N ARG A 115 1.31 -12.09 -15.64
CA ARG A 115 2.15 -13.26 -15.90
C ARG A 115 1.98 -14.25 -14.76
N TRP A 116 1.50 -15.45 -15.07
CA TRP A 116 1.44 -16.55 -14.11
C TRP A 116 2.70 -17.41 -14.19
N LEU A 117 3.14 -17.89 -13.04
CA LEU A 117 4.23 -18.84 -12.86
C LEU A 117 3.73 -20.00 -12.02
N ALA A 118 4.09 -21.22 -12.42
CA ALA A 118 3.97 -22.41 -11.58
C ALA A 118 5.38 -22.95 -11.33
N ASN A 119 5.75 -23.07 -10.07
CA ASN A 119 7.07 -23.55 -9.66
C ASN A 119 8.22 -22.77 -10.32
N GLY A 120 8.06 -21.45 -10.42
CA GLY A 120 9.02 -20.54 -11.05
C GLY A 120 9.02 -20.57 -12.59
N LYS A 121 8.26 -21.46 -13.23
CA LYS A 121 8.15 -21.54 -14.70
C LYS A 121 6.94 -20.76 -15.20
N PRO A 122 7.09 -19.90 -16.23
CA PRO A 122 5.97 -19.11 -16.74
C PRO A 122 4.95 -20.01 -17.44
N LEU A 123 3.66 -19.75 -17.19
CA LEU A 123 2.57 -20.31 -17.98
C LEU A 123 2.55 -19.69 -19.38
N VAL A 124 1.95 -20.42 -20.33
CA VAL A 124 1.84 -19.96 -21.72
C VAL A 124 0.91 -18.75 -21.78
N GLY A 125 1.40 -17.65 -22.35
CA GLY A 125 0.61 -16.45 -22.64
C GLY A 125 0.84 -15.29 -21.69
N ILE A 126 0.17 -14.19 -22.01
CA ILE A 126 0.12 -12.96 -21.23
C ILE A 126 -1.37 -12.63 -21.07
N ASP A 127 -1.88 -12.74 -19.84
CA ASP A 127 -3.31 -12.60 -19.59
C ASP A 127 -3.69 -11.17 -19.24
N ARG A 128 -4.68 -10.62 -19.93
CA ARG A 128 -5.36 -9.39 -19.47
C ARG A 128 -6.53 -9.69 -18.53
N ARG A 129 -6.94 -10.96 -18.46
CA ARG A 129 -8.00 -11.42 -17.56
C ARG A 129 -7.43 -11.72 -16.19
N ARG A 130 -8.25 -11.56 -15.15
CA ARG A 130 -7.92 -11.90 -13.76
C ARG A 130 -8.10 -13.38 -13.44
N SER A 131 -8.11 -14.22 -14.46
CA SER A 131 -8.24 -15.68 -14.34
C SER A 131 -7.35 -16.37 -15.37
N ALA A 132 -6.73 -17.46 -14.97
CA ALA A 132 -5.92 -18.32 -15.83
C ALA A 132 -6.22 -19.79 -15.50
N THR A 133 -5.67 -20.71 -16.29
CA THR A 133 -5.77 -22.15 -16.04
C THR A 133 -4.38 -22.74 -16.06
N TRP A 134 -4.06 -23.56 -15.05
CA TRP A 134 -2.78 -24.24 -14.91
C TRP A 134 -3.00 -25.75 -14.96
N GLN A 135 -2.16 -26.44 -15.71
CA GLN A 135 -2.09 -27.90 -15.71
C GLN A 135 -0.93 -28.32 -14.79
N PRO A 136 -1.19 -28.99 -13.65
CA PRO A 136 -0.14 -29.50 -12.80
C PRO A 136 0.69 -30.59 -13.50
N ASP A 137 1.98 -30.59 -13.22
CA ASP A 137 2.93 -31.62 -13.70
C ASP A 137 2.86 -32.92 -12.88
N GLY A 138 2.25 -32.88 -11.69
CA GLY A 138 2.11 -34.01 -10.79
C GLY A 138 1.55 -33.62 -9.41
N ALA A 139 1.42 -34.61 -8.53
CA ALA A 139 1.03 -34.43 -7.14
C ALA A 139 2.13 -33.78 -6.29
N GLY A 140 1.74 -33.15 -5.19
CA GLY A 140 2.62 -32.56 -4.19
C GLY A 140 2.52 -31.04 -4.10
N TYR A 141 3.51 -30.44 -3.43
CA TYR A 141 3.54 -29.00 -3.23
C TYR A 141 3.86 -28.26 -4.53
N SER A 142 3.09 -27.21 -4.80
CA SER A 142 3.34 -26.28 -5.89
C SER A 142 3.24 -24.83 -5.42
N THR A 143 4.09 -23.98 -5.97
CA THR A 143 4.07 -22.54 -5.74
C THR A 143 3.49 -21.85 -6.97
N LEU A 144 2.41 -21.11 -6.78
CA LEU A 144 1.75 -20.34 -7.82
C LEU A 144 2.03 -18.86 -7.58
N THR A 145 2.59 -18.19 -8.58
CA THR A 145 2.93 -16.77 -8.49
C THR A 145 2.29 -16.02 -9.65
N VAL A 146 1.76 -14.83 -9.38
CA VAL A 146 1.32 -13.90 -10.42
C VAL A 146 2.13 -12.61 -10.33
N ILE A 147 2.56 -12.09 -11.47
CA ILE A 147 3.29 -10.82 -11.61
C ILE A 147 2.45 -9.88 -12.48
N ASP A 148 2.30 -8.64 -12.04
CA ASP A 148 1.59 -7.59 -12.79
C ASP A 148 2.51 -6.78 -13.71
N ALA A 149 1.93 -5.87 -14.51
CA ALA A 149 2.67 -5.07 -15.49
C ALA A 149 3.71 -4.11 -14.89
N VAL A 150 3.63 -3.84 -13.59
CA VAL A 150 4.53 -2.94 -12.85
C VAL A 150 5.55 -3.77 -12.03
N GLY A 151 5.54 -5.10 -12.17
CA GLY A 151 6.49 -5.99 -11.51
C GLY A 151 6.09 -6.41 -10.09
N ARG A 152 4.89 -6.06 -9.62
CA ARG A 152 4.41 -6.51 -8.30
C ARG A 152 3.96 -7.95 -8.40
N ALA A 153 4.25 -8.74 -7.36
CA ALA A 153 3.95 -10.17 -7.34
C ALA A 153 3.16 -10.59 -6.11
N ALA A 154 2.34 -11.62 -6.26
CA ALA A 154 1.76 -12.40 -5.17
C ALA A 154 1.99 -13.88 -5.41
N SER A 155 2.22 -14.62 -4.32
CA SER A 155 2.47 -16.06 -4.38
C SER A 155 1.63 -16.80 -3.35
N VAL A 156 1.22 -18.01 -3.68
CA VAL A 156 0.58 -18.97 -2.77
C VAL A 156 1.24 -20.33 -2.92
N LYS A 157 1.28 -21.10 -1.83
CA LYS A 157 1.66 -22.52 -1.83
C LYS A 157 0.40 -23.37 -1.74
N VAL A 158 0.32 -24.39 -2.58
CA VAL A 158 -0.78 -25.36 -2.59
C VAL A 158 -0.25 -26.77 -2.60
N PHE A 159 -1.05 -27.71 -2.13
CA PHE A 159 -0.80 -29.14 -2.24
C PHE A 159 -1.78 -29.75 -3.25
N VAL A 160 -1.25 -30.36 -4.30
CA VAL A 160 -2.04 -31.03 -5.34
C VAL A 160 -2.09 -32.53 -5.05
N GLU A 161 -3.27 -33.12 -5.02
CA GLU A 161 -3.49 -34.56 -4.84
C GLU A 161 -4.45 -35.15 -5.88
#